data_AF-A0A3E0WS60-F1
#
_entry.id   AF-A0A3E0WS60-F1
#
_cell.length_a   1.000
_cell.length_b   1.000
_cell.length_c   1.000
_cell.angle_alpha   90.00
_cell.angle_beta   90.00
_cell.angle_gamma   90.00
#
_symmetry.space_group_name_H-M   'P 1'
#
loop_
_entity.id
_entity.type
_entity.pdbx_description
1 polymer ?
#
loop_
_entity_poly.entity_id
_entity_poly.type
_entity_poly.pdbx_seq_one_letter_code
_entity_poly.pdbx_strand_id
1 'polypeptide(L)'
;MRKRDPDGYPLGCATEDGAGTRPVLQWFRDHVELSAYLWRMEPQRWGIKLNELTDLKESSRPIYTQLDVFGPNEELRQALNALTLPAYGILWWGSFTDLCAGNSDWSRHWVSAFTNNDTVDEEQQEAFVAFLRDHLLANASAT
;
A
#
# COMPACT_ATOMS: atom_id res chain seq x y z
N MET A 1 21.20 3.86 2.37
CA MET A 1 20.28 3.00 1.61
C MET A 1 19.36 3.92 0.82
N ARG A 2 19.30 3.82 -0.51
CA ARG A 2 18.42 4.68 -1.32
C ARG A 2 16.98 4.32 -0.93
N LYS A 3 16.22 5.28 -0.38
CA LYS A 3 14.85 5.07 0.12
C LYS A 3 13.97 4.71 -1.09
N ARG A 4 13.16 3.66 -1.00
CA ARG A 4 12.26 3.26 -2.11
C ARG A 4 11.33 4.42 -2.44
N ASP A 5 11.27 4.80 -3.71
CA ASP A 5 10.54 5.96 -4.22
C ASP A 5 9.82 5.65 -5.53
N PRO A 6 8.79 6.43 -5.90
CA PRO A 6 8.04 6.22 -7.14
C PRO A 6 8.89 6.11 -8.41
N ASP A 7 9.99 6.87 -8.50
CA ASP A 7 10.87 6.89 -9.67
C ASP A 7 11.48 5.52 -9.97
N GLY A 8 11.86 4.77 -8.92
CA GLY A 8 12.38 3.40 -9.07
C GLY A 8 11.35 2.29 -8.77
N TYR A 9 10.22 2.64 -8.17
CA TYR A 9 9.23 1.74 -7.61
C TYR A 9 7.82 2.34 -7.82
N PRO A 10 7.27 2.24 -9.05
CA PRO A 10 6.11 3.04 -9.43
C PRO A 10 4.80 2.60 -8.78
N LEU A 11 4.75 1.41 -8.17
CA LEU A 11 3.55 0.85 -7.56
C LEU A 11 3.54 1.09 -6.05
N GLY A 12 2.53 1.77 -5.55
CA GLY A 12 2.33 2.04 -4.13
C GLY A 12 1.27 1.13 -3.50
N CYS A 13 1.40 0.87 -2.20
CA CYS A 13 0.36 0.25 -1.38
C CYS A 13 0.35 0.89 0.01
N ALA A 14 -0.85 1.26 0.47
CA ALA A 14 -1.12 1.86 1.76
C ALA A 14 -1.90 0.89 2.66
N THR A 15 -1.40 0.65 3.86
CA THR A 15 -2.01 -0.24 4.86
C THR A 15 -2.15 0.45 6.22
N GLU A 16 -3.12 0.01 7.02
CA GLU A 16 -3.39 0.53 8.37
C GLU A 16 -4.00 -0.58 9.24
N ASP A 17 -3.72 -0.58 10.55
CA ASP A 17 -4.55 -1.30 11.51
C ASP A 17 -5.77 -0.43 11.85
N GLY A 18 -6.98 -0.99 11.82
CA GLY A 18 -8.22 -0.22 12.02
C GLY A 18 -8.38 0.48 13.39
N ALA A 19 -7.30 0.55 14.19
CA ALA A 19 -7.20 1.23 15.47
C ALA A 19 -6.81 2.73 15.35
N GLY A 20 -6.73 3.27 14.12
CA GLY A 20 -6.41 4.68 13.88
C GLY A 20 -4.91 4.98 13.97
N THR A 21 -4.06 3.99 13.69
CA THR A 21 -2.64 4.23 13.51
C THR A 21 -2.38 4.95 12.20
N ARG A 22 -1.25 5.67 12.13
CA ARG A 22 -0.86 6.35 10.90
C ARG A 22 -0.70 5.33 9.77
N PRO A 23 -1.32 5.54 8.59
CA PRO A 23 -1.15 4.64 7.47
C PRO A 23 0.32 4.50 7.03
N VAL A 24 0.61 3.33 6.48
CA VAL A 24 1.93 2.94 6.03
C VAL A 24 1.89 2.87 4.51
N LEU A 25 2.62 3.75 3.84
CA LEU A 25 2.78 3.71 2.38
C LEU A 25 4.13 3.12 2.01
N GLN A 26 4.11 2.15 1.09
CA GLN A 26 5.29 1.50 0.57
C GLN A 26 5.25 1.42 -0.95
N TRP A 27 6.44 1.47 -1.55
CA TRP A 27 6.65 1.45 -3.00
C TRP A 27 7.33 0.14 -3.43
N PHE A 28 6.86 -0.40 -4.56
CA PHE A 28 7.23 -1.68 -5.16
C PHE A 28 7.52 -1.51 -6.65
N ARG A 29 8.39 -2.37 -7.19
CA ARG A 29 8.76 -2.36 -8.61
C ARG A 29 7.59 -2.79 -9.49
N ASP A 30 6.85 -3.77 -9.01
CA ASP A 30 5.74 -4.40 -9.72
C ASP A 30 4.77 -5.08 -8.73
N HIS A 31 3.70 -5.63 -9.28
CA HIS A 31 2.65 -6.30 -8.50
C HIS A 31 3.10 -7.63 -7.90
N VAL A 32 4.11 -8.30 -8.47
CA VAL A 32 4.67 -9.55 -7.93
C VAL A 32 5.47 -9.26 -6.65
N GLU A 33 6.26 -8.17 -6.65
CA GLU A 33 6.96 -7.72 -5.44
C GLU A 33 5.97 -7.30 -4.35
N LEU A 34 4.93 -6.53 -4.71
CA LEU A 34 3.85 -6.15 -3.79
C LEU A 34 3.17 -7.39 -3.20
N SER A 35 2.75 -8.33 -4.04
CA SER A 35 2.09 -9.59 -3.64
C SER A 35 2.97 -10.40 -2.68
N ALA A 36 4.25 -10.59 -3.02
CA ALA A 36 5.19 -11.30 -2.16
C ALA A 36 5.38 -10.60 -0.81
N TYR A 37 5.43 -9.27 -0.80
CA TYR A 37 5.54 -8.49 0.43
C TYR A 37 4.28 -8.62 1.31
N LEU A 38 3.10 -8.43 0.72
CA LEU A 38 1.81 -8.57 1.40
C LEU A 38 1.60 -10.00 1.94
N TRP A 39 2.07 -11.03 1.23
CA TRP A 39 1.97 -12.41 1.72
C TRP A 39 2.91 -12.70 2.89
N ARG A 40 4.16 -12.21 2.79
CA ARG A 40 5.25 -12.67 3.66
C ARG A 40 5.49 -11.76 4.84
N MET A 41 5.46 -10.45 4.63
CA MET A 41 5.95 -9.47 5.60
C MET A 41 4.79 -8.79 6.32
N GLU A 42 3.76 -8.40 5.58
CA GLU A 42 2.71 -7.52 6.11
C GLU A 42 1.88 -8.15 7.25
N PRO A 43 1.43 -9.41 7.18
CA PRO A 43 0.77 -10.08 8.31
C PRO A 43 1.59 -10.04 9.60
N GLN A 44 2.90 -10.29 9.49
CA GLN A 44 3.79 -10.34 10.65
C GLN A 44 4.01 -8.96 11.25
N ARG A 45 4.10 -7.91 10.41
CA ARG A 45 4.16 -6.51 10.84
C ARG A 45 2.99 -6.16 11.73
N TRP A 46 1.79 -6.61 11.36
CA TRP A 46 0.55 -6.37 12.09
C TRP A 46 0.25 -7.43 13.15
N GLY A 47 1.26 -8.23 13.52
CA GLY A 47 1.19 -9.13 14.68
C GLY A 47 0.55 -10.49 14.43
N ILE A 48 0.16 -10.82 13.20
CA ILE A 48 -0.38 -12.15 12.85
C ILE A 48 0.74 -13.19 12.92
N LYS A 49 0.57 -14.23 13.75
CA LYS A 49 1.62 -15.20 14.08
C LYS A 49 1.10 -16.62 14.09
N LEU A 50 2.04 -17.58 14.03
CA LEU A 50 1.79 -19.02 14.24
C LEU A 50 0.61 -19.54 13.40
N ASN A 51 -0.38 -20.16 14.04
CA ASN A 51 -1.49 -20.82 13.37
C ASN A 51 -2.34 -19.82 12.56
N GLU A 52 -2.60 -18.64 13.09
CA GLU A 52 -3.35 -17.60 12.36
C GLU A 52 -2.65 -17.20 11.07
N LEU A 53 -1.31 -17.16 11.09
CA LEU A 53 -0.52 -16.87 9.89
C LEU A 53 -0.59 -18.03 8.87
N THR A 54 -0.63 -19.28 9.34
CA THR A 54 -0.79 -20.46 8.47
C THR A 54 -2.18 -20.43 7.83
N ASP A 55 -3.23 -20.23 8.61
CA ASP A 55 -4.62 -20.22 8.14
C ASP A 55 -4.85 -19.07 7.14
N LEU A 56 -4.32 -17.88 7.43
CA LEU A 56 -4.36 -16.74 6.53
C LEU A 56 -3.66 -17.06 5.19
N LYS A 57 -2.47 -17.68 5.24
CA LYS A 57 -1.74 -18.05 4.03
C LYS A 57 -2.48 -19.08 3.20
N GLU A 58 -3.07 -20.10 3.80
CA GLU A 58 -3.85 -21.09 3.06
C GLU A 58 -5.08 -20.44 2.39
N SER A 59 -5.82 -19.63 3.15
CA SER A 59 -7.06 -19.00 2.69
C SER A 59 -6.82 -17.94 1.61
N SER A 60 -5.72 -17.19 1.70
CA SER A 60 -5.42 -16.09 0.77
C SER A 60 -4.73 -16.54 -0.51
N ARG A 61 -4.27 -17.81 -0.60
CA ARG A 61 -3.56 -18.36 -1.78
C ARG A 61 -4.20 -18.04 -3.13
N PRO A 62 -5.49 -18.28 -3.33
CA PRO A 62 -6.12 -18.01 -4.62
C PRO A 62 -6.15 -16.52 -4.96
N ILE A 63 -6.21 -15.64 -3.96
CA ILE A 63 -6.29 -14.18 -4.14
C ILE A 63 -4.93 -13.65 -4.58
N TYR A 64 -3.84 -14.08 -3.94
CA TYR A 64 -2.51 -13.65 -4.34
C TYR A 64 -2.06 -14.22 -5.68
N THR A 65 -2.47 -15.45 -6.04
CA THR A 65 -2.27 -15.96 -7.41
C THR A 65 -2.94 -15.04 -8.44
N GLN A 66 -4.13 -14.51 -8.15
CA GLN A 66 -4.80 -13.55 -9.04
C GLN A 66 -4.10 -12.19 -9.04
N LEU A 67 -3.61 -11.72 -7.89
CA LEU A 67 -2.84 -10.48 -7.79
C LEU A 67 -1.54 -10.55 -8.61
N ASP A 68 -0.87 -11.71 -8.64
CA ASP A 68 0.33 -11.96 -9.44
C ASP A 68 0.06 -11.95 -10.95
N VAL A 69 -1.18 -12.23 -11.38
CA VAL A 69 -1.55 -12.33 -12.81
C VAL A 69 -2.17 -11.04 -13.32
N PHE A 70 -3.09 -10.47 -12.55
CA PHE A 70 -3.92 -9.33 -12.98
C PHE A 70 -3.46 -8.00 -12.39
N GLY A 71 -2.61 -8.03 -11.37
CA GLY A 71 -2.23 -6.85 -10.61
C GLY A 71 -3.36 -6.33 -9.69
N PRO A 72 -3.11 -5.20 -9.02
CA PRO A 72 -4.02 -4.62 -8.04
C PRO A 72 -5.34 -4.18 -8.66
N ASN A 73 -6.45 -4.55 -8.02
CA ASN A 73 -7.78 -4.09 -8.39
C ASN A 73 -8.72 -4.06 -7.16
N GLU A 74 -9.89 -3.46 -7.30
CA GLU A 74 -10.77 -3.27 -6.14
C GLU A 74 -11.33 -4.59 -5.58
N GLU A 75 -11.64 -5.57 -6.43
CA GLU A 75 -12.17 -6.87 -6.00
C GLU A 75 -11.14 -7.64 -5.13
N LEU A 76 -9.89 -7.69 -5.57
CA LEU A 76 -8.81 -8.33 -4.82
C LEU A 76 -8.51 -7.59 -3.51
N ARG A 77 -8.62 -6.26 -3.50
CA ARG A 77 -8.43 -5.45 -2.29
C ARG A 77 -9.48 -5.82 -1.24
N GLN A 78 -10.74 -5.89 -1.65
CA GLN A 78 -11.85 -6.28 -0.78
C GLN A 78 -11.71 -7.71 -0.28
N ALA A 79 -11.32 -8.64 -1.16
CA ALA A 79 -11.11 -10.04 -0.80
C ALA A 79 -9.96 -10.21 0.22
N LEU A 80 -8.84 -9.50 0.04
CA LEU A 80 -7.75 -9.50 1.03
C LEU A 80 -8.21 -8.89 2.35
N ASN A 81 -8.87 -7.73 2.32
CA ASN A 81 -9.35 -7.06 3.54
C ASN A 81 -10.34 -7.92 4.33
N ALA A 82 -11.17 -8.72 3.66
CA ALA A 82 -12.07 -9.66 4.32
C ALA A 82 -11.33 -10.74 5.15
N LEU A 83 -10.08 -11.04 4.80
CA LEU A 83 -9.23 -12.01 5.50
C LEU A 83 -8.29 -11.36 6.52
N THR A 84 -7.83 -10.14 6.26
CA THR A 84 -6.80 -9.49 7.07
C THR A 84 -7.37 -8.58 8.16
N LEU A 85 -8.61 -8.13 8.03
CA LEU A 85 -9.29 -7.40 9.10
C LEU A 85 -9.65 -8.33 10.26
N PRO A 86 -9.56 -7.86 11.52
CA PRO A 86 -9.26 -6.49 11.93
C PRO A 86 -7.76 -6.17 12.05
N ALA A 87 -6.87 -7.13 11.81
CA ALA A 87 -5.43 -6.95 12.03
C ALA A 87 -4.84 -5.84 11.15
N TYR A 88 -5.18 -5.81 9.86
CA TYR A 88 -4.90 -4.67 8.98
C TYR A 88 -5.79 -4.66 7.74
N GLY A 89 -5.89 -3.49 7.11
CA GLY A 89 -6.56 -3.31 5.83
C GLY A 89 -5.67 -2.60 4.82
N ILE A 90 -5.86 -2.92 3.54
CA ILE A 90 -5.32 -2.17 2.41
C ILE A 90 -6.27 -1.01 2.13
N LEU A 91 -5.79 0.21 2.34
CA LEU A 91 -6.52 1.44 2.10
C LEU A 91 -6.48 1.86 0.63
N TRP A 92 -5.32 1.69 0.01
CA TRP A 92 -5.07 2.08 -1.37
C TRP A 92 -3.92 1.27 -1.96
N TRP A 93 -3.97 1.05 -3.27
CA TRP A 93 -2.83 0.59 -4.07
C TRP A 93 -2.97 1.13 -5.49
N GLY A 94 -1.85 1.35 -6.18
CA GLY A 94 -1.90 1.92 -7.52
C GLY A 94 -0.59 2.57 -7.93
N SER A 95 -0.54 3.10 -9.15
CA SER A 95 0.65 3.81 -9.59
C SER A 95 0.79 5.17 -8.91
N PHE A 96 2.00 5.73 -8.90
CA PHE A 96 2.19 7.11 -8.45
C PHE A 96 1.40 8.11 -9.31
N THR A 97 1.28 7.87 -10.61
CA THR A 97 0.43 8.67 -11.50
C THR A 97 -1.04 8.66 -11.04
N ASP A 98 -1.57 7.48 -10.67
CA ASP A 98 -2.94 7.36 -10.15
C ASP A 98 -3.11 8.09 -8.81
N LEU A 99 -2.05 8.10 -7.98
CA LEU A 99 -2.03 8.85 -6.73
C LEU A 99 -2.09 10.36 -7.00
N CYS A 100 -1.22 10.87 -7.88
CA CYS A 100 -1.19 12.28 -8.28
C CYS A 100 -2.49 12.75 -8.95
N ALA A 101 -3.21 11.85 -9.63
CA ALA A 101 -4.48 12.16 -10.28
C ALA A 101 -5.67 12.26 -9.31
N GLY A 102 -5.54 11.83 -8.05
CA GLY A 102 -6.63 11.94 -7.08
C GLY A 102 -7.87 11.08 -7.39
N ASN A 103 -7.70 9.99 -8.15
CA ASN A 103 -8.83 9.20 -8.69
C ASN A 103 -9.56 8.33 -7.66
N SER A 104 -9.02 8.20 -6.44
CA SER A 104 -9.68 7.52 -5.32
C SER A 104 -9.86 8.48 -4.15
N ASP A 105 -10.80 8.21 -3.25
CA ASP A 105 -11.00 9.04 -2.05
C ASP A 105 -9.71 9.14 -1.21
N TRP A 106 -8.97 8.03 -1.11
CA TRP A 106 -7.68 8.01 -0.43
C TRP A 106 -6.64 8.89 -1.14
N SER A 107 -6.52 8.76 -2.47
CA SER A 107 -5.60 9.60 -3.25
C SER A 107 -5.97 11.08 -3.13
N ARG A 108 -7.25 11.41 -3.30
CA ARG A 108 -7.77 12.79 -3.23
C ARG A 108 -7.51 13.41 -1.87
N HIS A 109 -7.66 12.65 -0.79
CA HIS A 109 -7.34 13.10 0.56
C HIS A 109 -5.90 13.59 0.66
N TRP A 110 -4.93 12.79 0.20
CA TRP A 110 -3.50 13.14 0.28
C TRP A 110 -3.10 14.26 -0.68
N VAL A 111 -3.68 14.28 -1.88
CA VAL A 111 -3.49 15.37 -2.83
C VAL A 111 -4.02 16.68 -2.25
N SER A 112 -5.25 16.69 -1.74
CA SER A 112 -5.88 17.88 -1.14
C SER A 112 -5.15 18.36 0.13
N ALA A 113 -4.52 17.44 0.87
CA ALA A 113 -3.71 17.78 2.04
C ALA A 113 -2.36 18.42 1.66
N PHE A 114 -1.82 18.09 0.49
CA PHE A 114 -0.57 18.64 -0.03
C PHE A 114 -0.79 19.96 -0.78
N THR A 115 -1.80 19.98 -1.65
CA THR A 115 -2.19 21.12 -2.48
C THR A 115 -3.67 21.38 -2.28
N ASN A 116 -4.13 22.63 -2.28
CA ASN A 116 -5.58 22.93 -2.23
C ASN A 116 -6.30 22.61 -3.56
N ASN A 117 -5.73 21.70 -4.36
CA ASN A 117 -6.19 21.27 -5.68
C ASN A 117 -6.54 19.77 -5.67
N ASP A 118 -7.15 19.29 -6.74
CA ASP A 118 -7.53 17.87 -6.92
C ASP A 118 -6.43 16.99 -7.55
N THR A 119 -5.36 17.59 -8.09
CA THR A 119 -4.26 16.88 -8.75
C THR A 119 -2.88 17.45 -8.40
N VAL A 120 -1.84 16.65 -8.60
CA VAL A 120 -0.42 17.04 -8.47
C VAL A 120 0.24 17.06 -9.84
N ASP A 121 0.71 18.24 -10.25
CA ASP A 121 1.38 18.42 -11.54
C ASP A 121 2.83 17.92 -11.47
N GLU A 122 3.46 17.66 -12.63
CA GLU A 122 4.83 17.12 -12.73
C GLU A 122 5.85 17.92 -11.92
N GLU A 123 5.76 19.25 -11.94
CA GLU A 123 6.65 20.15 -11.19
C GLU A 123 6.55 19.99 -9.66
N GLN A 124 5.43 19.44 -9.18
CA GLN A 124 5.13 19.27 -7.76
C GLN A 124 5.40 17.86 -7.24
N GLN A 125 5.66 16.89 -8.13
CA GLN A 125 5.74 15.48 -7.77
C GLN A 125 6.86 15.17 -6.76
N GLU A 126 8.04 15.77 -6.90
CA GLU A 126 9.14 15.55 -5.94
C GLU A 126 8.78 16.05 -4.53
N ALA A 127 8.19 17.24 -4.45
CA ALA A 127 7.71 17.82 -3.20
C ALA A 127 6.57 16.98 -2.59
N PHE A 128 5.69 16.43 -3.43
CA PHE A 128 4.63 15.55 -2.99
C PHE A 128 5.17 14.22 -2.41
N VAL A 129 6.20 13.62 -3.03
CA VAL A 129 6.87 12.44 -2.47
C VAL A 129 7.50 12.74 -1.12
N ALA A 130 8.13 13.92 -0.96
CA ALA A 130 8.67 14.35 0.33
C ALA A 130 7.56 14.51 1.38
N PHE A 131 6.46 15.18 1.02
CA PHE A 131 5.28 15.33 1.87
C PHE A 131 4.72 13.97 2.32
N LEU A 132 4.51 13.03 1.41
CA LEU A 132 4.02 11.69 1.73
C LEU A 132 4.96 10.97 2.71
N ARG A 133 6.27 11.10 2.56
CA ARG A 133 7.25 10.48 3.48
C ARG A 133 7.19 11.03 4.90
N ASP A 134 6.82 12.30 5.07
CA ASP A 134 6.72 12.94 6.38
C ASP A 134 5.40 12.60 7.08
N HIS A 135 4.36 12.33 6.29
CA HIS A 135 3.00 12.09 6.79
C HIS A 135 2.61 10.62 6.85
N LEU A 136 3.28 9.76 6.10
CA LEU A 136 3.06 8.31 6.07
C LEU A 136 4.31 7.61 6.58
N LEU A 137 4.12 6.52 7.33
CA LEU A 137 5.26 5.77 7.85
C LEU A 137 5.95 5.02 6.71
N ALA A 138 6.95 5.66 6.09
CA ALA A 138 7.88 4.95 5.21
C ALA A 138 8.68 3.98 6.08
N ASN A 139 8.61 2.68 5.76
CA ASN A 139 9.26 1.60 6.51
C ASN A 139 10.61 2.01 7.10
N ALA A 140 10.68 2.10 8.42
CA ALA A 140 11.94 1.93 9.14
C ALA A 140 12.38 0.49 8.83
N SER A 141 13.47 0.36 8.11
CA SER A 141 14.03 -0.92 7.67
C SER A 141 14.01 -1.93 8.82
N ALA A 142 13.34 -3.05 8.60
CA ALA A 142 13.58 -4.25 9.40
C ALA A 142 15.05 -4.66 9.16
N THR A 143 15.89 -4.37 10.15
CA THR A 143 17.16 -5.06 10.40
C THR A 143 16.95 -6.03 11.53
#